data_AF-A0A3R7LC69-F1
#
_entry.id   AF-A0A3R7LC69-F1
#
_cell.length_a   1.000
_cell.length_b   1.000
_cell.length_c   1.000
_cell.angle_alpha   90.00
_cell.angle_beta   90.00
_cell.angle_gamma   90.00
#
_symmetry.space_group_name_H-M   'P 1'
#
loop_
_entity.id
_entity.type
_entity.pdbx_description
1 polymer ?
#
loop_
_entity_poly.entity_id
_entity_poly.type
_entity_poly.pdbx_seq_one_letter_code
_entity_poly.pdbx_strand_id
1 'polypeptide(L)'
;MRLYLHPILSVFADLLLCGCVVCNPCFSAMVTWEVDREPRGCLTTDSGDGEVSHLVLVVVVAAAAMVVVSTRTAAGLANCLSSSCFSLWYTDFLSLLLLAFCSFLRMCACVCEARMLGAWAKEAGVLSVLRGMTVRVGVSFDLLGTLVEVYPSSGHQYAVDIRRFLSKKGVEFPPIDVEKMEEASTKCLKEELQRDRAMWEAQKLGAGKEMPIGGLTKASVFDFWGRVVDATLASDGDSYNNDEKVMAIIRQARNTPEWTEFLEDVVQRFATPEPYGWLPEALPTLKALKQWRETQLPLGVACDPPTVITNADYRLVDMIREMVKRDGEDALIGPVLTADTIGVGKPSPRGLELARTKSGVTSARHWIHMGDTTADRVAAERAGCHFLSCSSKRGPVWEELRQKLEEICGSISHVSSMN
;
A
#
# COMPACT_ATOMS: atom_id res chain seq x y z
N MET A 1 -45.50 -40.09 -8.53
CA MET A 1 -44.58 -39.56 -9.57
C MET A 1 -45.16 -38.46 -10.47
N ARG A 2 -46.49 -38.41 -10.75
CA ARG A 2 -47.11 -37.31 -11.54
C ARG A 2 -47.27 -35.96 -10.82
N LEU A 3 -46.93 -35.85 -9.53
CA LEU A 3 -47.10 -34.62 -8.74
C LEU A 3 -45.82 -33.79 -8.53
N TYR A 4 -44.68 -34.18 -9.11
CA TYR A 4 -43.41 -33.44 -9.00
C TYR A 4 -42.86 -32.88 -10.32
N LEU A 5 -43.51 -33.14 -11.46
CA LEU A 5 -43.04 -32.70 -12.78
C LEU A 5 -43.56 -31.31 -13.21
N HIS A 6 -44.69 -30.87 -12.68
CA HIS A 6 -45.33 -29.61 -13.08
C HIS A 6 -44.54 -28.34 -12.66
N PRO A 7 -43.93 -28.26 -11.46
CA PRO A 7 -43.17 -27.06 -11.07
C PRO A 7 -41.85 -26.93 -11.86
N ILE A 8 -41.21 -28.05 -12.19
CA ILE A 8 -39.92 -28.07 -12.88
C ILE A 8 -40.09 -27.67 -14.36
N LEU A 9 -41.14 -28.13 -15.03
CA LEU A 9 -41.43 -27.74 -16.41
C LEU A 9 -41.87 -26.28 -16.54
N SER A 10 -42.56 -25.72 -15.53
CA SER A 10 -42.90 -24.29 -15.47
C SER A 10 -41.64 -23.42 -15.39
N VAL A 11 -40.71 -23.77 -14.49
CA VAL A 11 -39.44 -23.02 -14.31
C VAL A 11 -38.58 -23.07 -15.58
N PHE A 12 -38.56 -24.21 -16.29
CA PHE A 12 -37.85 -24.32 -17.56
C PHE A 12 -38.50 -23.52 -18.71
N ALA A 13 -39.84 -23.48 -18.77
CA ALA A 13 -40.56 -22.66 -19.76
C ALA A 13 -40.34 -21.17 -19.51
N ASP A 14 -40.36 -20.73 -18.25
CA ASP A 14 -40.11 -19.34 -17.87
C ASP A 14 -38.65 -18.92 -18.14
N LEU A 15 -37.68 -19.81 -17.91
CA LEU A 15 -36.27 -19.57 -18.25
C LEU A 15 -36.02 -19.49 -19.76
N LEU A 16 -36.71 -20.31 -20.56
CA LEU A 16 -36.64 -20.26 -22.03
C LEU A 16 -37.30 -19.00 -22.59
N LEU A 17 -38.44 -18.59 -22.05
CA LEU A 17 -39.13 -17.35 -22.42
C LEU A 17 -38.30 -16.11 -22.05
N CYS A 18 -37.67 -16.10 -20.86
CA CYS A 18 -36.82 -15.00 -20.42
C CYS A 18 -35.53 -14.91 -21.28
N GLY A 19 -34.94 -16.05 -21.66
CA GLY A 19 -33.81 -16.09 -22.60
C GLY A 19 -34.16 -15.59 -24.01
N CYS A 20 -35.34 -15.93 -24.54
CA CYS A 20 -35.77 -15.47 -25.86
C CYS A 20 -36.11 -13.98 -25.91
N VAL A 21 -36.61 -13.39 -24.80
CA VAL A 21 -36.94 -11.95 -24.75
C VAL A 21 -35.67 -11.09 -24.60
N VAL A 22 -34.67 -11.54 -23.85
CA VAL A 22 -33.40 -10.80 -23.65
C VAL A 22 -32.46 -10.91 -24.86
N CYS A 23 -32.54 -11.99 -25.66
CA CYS A 23 -31.66 -12.21 -26.81
C CYS A 23 -32.25 -11.83 -28.19
N ASN A 24 -33.52 -11.40 -28.26
CA ASN A 24 -34.18 -11.03 -29.53
C ASN A 24 -33.42 -9.93 -30.33
N PRO A 25 -32.84 -8.88 -29.71
CA PRO A 25 -32.04 -7.89 -30.46
C PRO A 25 -30.73 -8.47 -31.01
N CYS A 26 -30.16 -9.49 -30.35
CA CYS A 26 -28.92 -10.14 -30.75
C CYS A 26 -29.15 -11.12 -31.91
N PHE A 27 -30.28 -11.83 -31.92
CA PHE A 27 -30.62 -12.79 -32.98
C PHE A 27 -30.96 -12.06 -34.29
N SER A 28 -31.71 -10.96 -34.23
CA SER A 28 -32.04 -10.16 -35.40
C SER A 28 -30.81 -9.49 -36.03
N ALA A 29 -29.80 -9.10 -35.22
CA ALA A 29 -28.57 -8.50 -35.71
C ALA A 29 -27.61 -9.52 -36.36
N MET A 30 -27.65 -10.78 -35.89
CA MET A 30 -26.80 -11.85 -36.43
C MET A 30 -27.29 -12.30 -37.82
N VAL A 31 -28.62 -12.40 -38.03
CA VAL A 31 -29.20 -12.77 -39.33
C VAL A 31 -29.03 -11.66 -40.38
N THR A 32 -29.03 -10.37 -39.99
CA THR A 32 -28.77 -9.27 -40.92
C THR A 32 -27.30 -9.15 -41.34
N TRP A 33 -26.35 -9.62 -40.51
CA TRP A 33 -24.92 -9.50 -40.81
C TRP A 33 -24.46 -10.45 -41.92
N GLU A 34 -25.20 -11.54 -42.15
CA GLU A 34 -24.79 -12.63 -43.06
C GLU A 34 -25.37 -12.51 -44.48
N VAL A 35 -26.31 -11.57 -44.72
CA VAL A 35 -26.98 -11.40 -46.02
C VAL A 35 -26.30 -10.34 -46.92
N ASP A 36 -25.42 -9.48 -46.39
CA ASP A 36 -24.87 -8.32 -47.11
C ASP A 36 -23.43 -8.49 -47.66
N ARG A 37 -22.94 -9.72 -47.87
CA ARG A 37 -21.65 -9.94 -48.56
C ARG A 37 -21.82 -10.42 -50.00
N GLU A 38 -21.78 -9.47 -50.94
CA GLU A 38 -21.39 -9.75 -52.33
C GLU A 38 -19.91 -10.19 -52.42
N PRO A 39 -19.56 -11.17 -53.26
CA PRO A 39 -18.19 -11.64 -53.39
C PRO A 39 -17.43 -10.81 -54.43
N ARG A 40 -16.35 -10.13 -54.03
CA ARG A 40 -15.30 -9.67 -54.95
C ARG A 40 -13.97 -10.33 -54.62
N GLY A 41 -13.65 -11.34 -55.43
CA GLY A 41 -12.36 -11.58 -56.09
C GLY A 41 -11.03 -11.44 -55.33
N CYS A 42 -10.43 -12.62 -55.09
CA CYS A 42 -9.03 -13.00 -55.34
C CYS A 42 -7.87 -12.16 -54.74
N LEU A 43 -7.18 -12.71 -53.72
CA LEU A 43 -5.89 -13.42 -53.87
C LEU A 43 -5.30 -13.85 -52.49
N THR A 44 -5.04 -15.16 -52.38
CA THR A 44 -3.98 -15.89 -51.62
C THR A 44 -3.85 -15.80 -50.08
N THR A 45 -4.24 -16.92 -49.43
CA THR A 45 -3.55 -17.76 -48.39
C THR A 45 -2.79 -17.05 -47.23
N ASP A 46 -2.95 -17.37 -45.94
CA ASP A 46 -3.13 -18.69 -45.32
C ASP A 46 -3.73 -18.64 -43.88
N SER A 47 -4.52 -19.67 -43.58
CA SER A 47 -4.93 -20.29 -42.29
C SER A 47 -5.51 -19.48 -41.12
N GLY A 48 -6.79 -19.73 -40.78
CA GLY A 48 -7.33 -19.44 -39.45
C GLY A 48 -8.83 -19.72 -39.18
N ASP A 49 -9.72 -19.65 -40.17
CA ASP A 49 -11.18 -19.52 -39.89
C ASP A 49 -12.06 -20.71 -40.31
N GLY A 50 -11.52 -21.93 -40.31
CA GLY A 50 -12.25 -23.14 -40.72
C GLY A 50 -13.09 -23.81 -39.62
N GLU A 51 -12.80 -23.59 -38.33
CA GLU A 51 -13.42 -24.37 -37.25
C GLU A 51 -14.73 -23.79 -36.72
N VAL A 52 -14.94 -22.47 -36.80
CA VAL A 52 -16.13 -21.81 -36.23
C VAL A 52 -17.39 -22.12 -37.04
N SER A 53 -17.28 -22.16 -38.38
CA SER A 53 -18.42 -22.43 -39.27
C SER A 53 -18.94 -23.85 -39.16
N HIS A 54 -18.07 -24.83 -38.89
CA HIS A 54 -18.47 -26.21 -38.66
C HIS A 54 -19.18 -26.37 -37.30
N LEU A 55 -18.75 -25.66 -36.26
CA LEU A 55 -19.36 -25.73 -34.94
C LEU A 55 -20.76 -25.10 -34.92
N VAL A 56 -20.95 -23.96 -35.59
CA VAL A 56 -22.27 -23.30 -35.70
C VAL A 56 -23.27 -24.17 -36.47
N LEU A 57 -22.83 -24.81 -37.57
CA LEU A 57 -23.67 -25.74 -38.33
C LEU A 57 -24.07 -26.96 -37.48
N VAL A 58 -23.15 -27.50 -36.68
CA VAL A 58 -23.44 -28.63 -35.77
C VAL A 58 -24.44 -28.24 -34.69
N VAL A 59 -24.36 -27.03 -34.12
CA VAL A 59 -25.29 -26.54 -33.10
C VAL A 59 -26.68 -26.27 -33.68
N VAL A 60 -26.78 -25.70 -34.89
CA VAL A 60 -28.06 -25.46 -35.56
C VAL A 60 -28.73 -26.77 -35.97
N VAL A 61 -27.96 -27.74 -36.48
CA VAL A 61 -28.45 -29.09 -36.80
C VAL A 61 -28.86 -29.85 -35.54
N ALA A 62 -28.13 -29.71 -34.43
CA ALA A 62 -28.50 -30.31 -33.14
C ALA A 62 -29.78 -29.68 -32.54
N ALA A 63 -29.94 -28.36 -32.64
CA ALA A 63 -31.16 -27.66 -32.20
C ALA A 63 -32.38 -28.04 -33.06
N ALA A 64 -32.22 -28.14 -34.39
CA ALA A 64 -33.27 -28.62 -35.29
C ALA A 64 -33.62 -30.09 -35.02
N ALA A 65 -32.62 -30.94 -34.74
CA ALA A 65 -32.83 -32.32 -34.32
C ALA A 65 -33.57 -32.42 -32.98
N MET A 66 -33.32 -31.52 -32.01
CA MET A 66 -34.05 -31.47 -30.75
C MET A 66 -35.54 -31.12 -30.93
N VAL A 67 -35.88 -30.24 -31.87
CA VAL A 67 -37.28 -29.92 -32.20
C VAL A 67 -38.00 -31.10 -32.87
N VAL A 68 -37.29 -31.85 -33.74
CA VAL A 68 -37.83 -33.04 -34.40
C VAL A 68 -37.96 -34.24 -33.43
N VAL A 69 -37.03 -34.40 -32.48
CA VAL A 69 -37.10 -35.45 -31.46
C VAL A 69 -38.18 -35.14 -30.43
N SER A 70 -38.37 -33.88 -30.03
CA SER A 70 -39.43 -33.46 -29.09
C SER A 70 -40.84 -33.67 -29.67
N THR A 71 -41.03 -33.43 -30.98
CA THR A 71 -42.33 -33.66 -31.66
C THR A 71 -42.61 -35.14 -31.95
N ARG A 72 -41.58 -35.97 -32.17
CA ARG A 72 -41.74 -37.42 -32.37
C ARG A 72 -41.84 -38.23 -31.08
N THR A 73 -41.27 -37.77 -29.97
CA THR A 73 -41.40 -38.44 -28.66
C THR A 73 -42.76 -38.22 -28.00
N ALA A 74 -43.43 -37.10 -28.26
CA ALA A 74 -44.81 -36.87 -27.80
C ALA A 74 -45.83 -37.85 -28.44
N ALA A 75 -45.55 -38.38 -29.63
CA ALA A 75 -46.43 -39.32 -30.34
C ALA A 75 -46.09 -40.82 -30.10
N GLY A 76 -44.89 -41.14 -29.59
CA GLY A 76 -44.42 -42.53 -29.42
C GLY A 76 -44.48 -43.09 -27.99
N LEU A 77 -44.81 -42.28 -26.98
CA LEU A 77 -44.66 -42.62 -25.56
C LEU A 77 -45.89 -43.30 -24.90
N ALA A 78 -46.77 -43.93 -25.69
CA ALA A 78 -47.89 -44.71 -25.14
C ALA A 78 -47.59 -46.21 -24.94
N ASN A 79 -46.53 -46.78 -25.53
CA ASN A 79 -46.26 -48.22 -25.43
C ASN A 79 -44.76 -48.51 -25.43
N CYS A 80 -44.15 -48.66 -24.25
CA CYS A 80 -43.05 -49.60 -23.98
C CYS A 80 -42.58 -49.45 -22.52
N LEU A 81 -42.83 -50.49 -21.72
CA LEU A 81 -42.42 -50.63 -20.32
C LEU A 81 -41.13 -51.46 -20.24
N SER A 82 -40.00 -50.81 -19.97
CA SER A 82 -38.93 -51.39 -19.15
C SER A 82 -38.12 -50.25 -18.50
N SER A 83 -38.05 -50.23 -17.16
CA SER A 83 -37.63 -49.04 -16.39
C SER A 83 -36.12 -48.83 -16.30
N SER A 84 -35.30 -49.75 -16.81
CA SER A 84 -33.84 -49.73 -16.64
C SER A 84 -33.09 -49.00 -17.76
N CYS A 85 -33.54 -49.05 -19.02
CA CYS A 85 -32.88 -48.34 -20.12
C CYS A 85 -33.22 -46.83 -20.18
N PHE A 86 -34.35 -46.43 -19.62
CA PHE A 86 -34.79 -45.03 -19.66
C PHE A 86 -33.96 -44.13 -18.74
N SER A 87 -33.45 -44.64 -17.61
CA SER A 87 -32.68 -43.81 -16.68
C SER A 87 -31.30 -43.43 -17.25
N LEU A 88 -30.61 -44.36 -17.90
CA LEU A 88 -29.29 -44.12 -18.52
C LEU A 88 -29.37 -43.16 -19.71
N TRP A 89 -30.36 -43.34 -20.59
CA TRP A 89 -30.54 -42.46 -21.75
C TRP A 89 -30.93 -41.04 -21.32
N TYR A 90 -31.74 -40.92 -20.27
CA TYR A 90 -32.18 -39.62 -19.76
C TYR A 90 -31.04 -38.88 -19.05
N THR A 91 -30.19 -39.57 -18.28
CA THR A 91 -29.03 -38.94 -17.62
C THR A 91 -27.97 -38.48 -18.63
N ASP A 92 -27.70 -39.27 -19.66
CA ASP A 92 -26.72 -38.91 -20.70
C ASP A 92 -27.23 -37.75 -21.55
N PHE A 93 -28.53 -37.74 -21.89
CA PHE A 93 -29.15 -36.65 -22.62
C PHE A 93 -29.18 -35.34 -21.81
N LEU A 94 -29.53 -35.38 -20.51
CA LEU A 94 -29.47 -34.21 -19.64
C LEU A 94 -28.04 -33.69 -19.47
N SER A 95 -27.05 -34.58 -19.39
CA SER A 95 -25.63 -34.19 -19.28
C SER A 95 -25.16 -33.47 -20.54
N LEU A 96 -25.54 -33.96 -21.73
CA LEU A 96 -25.25 -33.30 -23.00
C LEU A 96 -25.97 -31.94 -23.12
N LEU A 97 -27.23 -31.85 -22.67
CA LEU A 97 -27.99 -30.60 -22.67
C LEU A 97 -27.35 -29.55 -21.73
N LEU A 98 -26.90 -29.99 -20.55
CA LEU A 98 -26.23 -29.14 -19.57
C LEU A 98 -24.87 -28.66 -20.11
N LEU A 99 -24.10 -29.53 -20.77
CA LEU A 99 -22.83 -29.18 -21.41
C LEU A 99 -23.03 -28.20 -22.57
N ALA A 100 -24.05 -28.39 -23.40
CA ALA A 100 -24.40 -27.45 -24.47
C ALA A 100 -24.82 -26.09 -23.91
N PHE A 101 -25.64 -26.07 -22.85
CA PHE A 101 -26.06 -24.84 -22.19
C PHE A 101 -24.90 -24.11 -21.50
N CYS A 102 -24.02 -24.82 -20.80
CA CYS A 102 -22.79 -24.27 -20.24
C CYS A 102 -21.86 -23.70 -21.31
N SER A 103 -21.76 -24.35 -22.48
CA SER A 103 -20.96 -23.87 -23.60
C SER A 103 -21.58 -22.62 -24.24
N PHE A 104 -22.90 -22.57 -24.36
CA PHE A 104 -23.64 -21.39 -24.80
C PHE A 104 -23.47 -20.21 -23.83
N LEU A 105 -23.58 -20.44 -22.52
CA LEU A 105 -23.33 -19.42 -21.49
C LEU A 105 -21.88 -18.91 -21.52
N ARG A 106 -20.90 -19.81 -21.77
CA ARG A 106 -19.49 -19.40 -21.98
C ARG A 106 -19.32 -18.55 -23.23
N MET A 107 -20.00 -18.87 -24.33
CA MET A 107 -19.98 -18.02 -25.53
C MET A 107 -20.63 -16.65 -25.27
N CYS A 108 -21.79 -16.60 -24.61
CA CYS A 108 -22.44 -15.33 -24.26
C CYS A 108 -21.58 -14.49 -23.32
N ALA A 109 -20.90 -15.11 -22.36
CA ALA A 109 -19.92 -14.45 -21.50
C ALA A 109 -18.75 -13.87 -22.32
N CYS A 110 -18.17 -14.66 -23.25
CA CYS A 110 -17.10 -14.19 -24.15
C CYS A 110 -17.53 -13.02 -25.03
N VAL A 111 -18.76 -13.03 -25.57
CA VAL A 111 -19.27 -11.94 -26.44
C VAL A 111 -19.58 -10.68 -25.63
N CYS A 112 -20.09 -10.82 -24.39
CA CYS A 112 -20.27 -9.68 -23.48
C CYS A 112 -18.92 -9.12 -23.02
N GLU A 113 -17.94 -9.99 -22.75
CA GLU A 113 -16.57 -9.62 -22.38
C GLU A 113 -15.86 -8.92 -23.55
N ALA A 114 -16.02 -9.38 -24.79
CA ALA A 114 -15.49 -8.71 -25.98
C ALA A 114 -16.11 -7.32 -26.23
N ARG A 115 -17.43 -7.15 -25.98
CA ARG A 115 -18.09 -5.82 -26.06
C ARG A 115 -17.68 -4.89 -24.92
N MET A 116 -17.51 -5.42 -23.70
CA MET A 116 -16.97 -4.65 -22.57
C MET A 116 -15.52 -4.26 -22.82
N LEU A 117 -14.69 -5.15 -23.38
CA LEU A 117 -13.31 -4.88 -23.78
C LEU A 117 -13.24 -3.84 -24.91
N GLY A 118 -14.19 -3.82 -25.84
CA GLY A 118 -14.29 -2.78 -26.88
C GLY A 118 -14.71 -1.41 -26.35
N ALA A 119 -15.62 -1.36 -25.38
CA ALA A 119 -15.98 -0.13 -24.67
C ALA A 119 -14.84 0.37 -23.77
N TRP A 120 -14.18 -0.55 -23.06
CA TRP A 120 -12.97 -0.29 -22.28
C TRP A 120 -11.78 0.12 -23.14
N ALA A 121 -11.65 -0.37 -24.37
CA ALA A 121 -10.57 0.04 -25.29
C ALA A 121 -10.79 1.48 -25.79
N LYS A 122 -12.05 1.91 -25.98
CA LYS A 122 -12.39 3.30 -26.29
C LYS A 122 -12.19 4.22 -25.07
N GLU A 123 -12.58 3.80 -23.87
CA GLU A 123 -12.27 4.53 -22.64
C GLU A 123 -10.76 4.54 -22.32
N ALA A 124 -10.04 3.45 -22.60
CA ALA A 124 -8.59 3.34 -22.45
C ALA A 124 -7.83 4.20 -23.46
N GLY A 125 -8.38 4.41 -24.66
CA GLY A 125 -7.86 5.37 -25.64
C GLY A 125 -8.04 6.83 -25.19
N VAL A 126 -9.18 7.17 -24.58
CA VAL A 126 -9.42 8.50 -23.99
C VAL A 126 -8.57 8.69 -22.71
N LEU A 127 -8.44 7.65 -21.87
CA LEU A 127 -7.58 7.64 -20.69
C LEU A 127 -6.09 7.63 -21.03
N SER A 128 -5.66 7.08 -22.16
CA SER A 128 -4.25 7.13 -22.58
C SER A 128 -3.86 8.52 -23.10
N VAL A 129 -4.78 9.22 -23.76
CA VAL A 129 -4.63 10.63 -24.15
C VAL A 129 -4.67 11.55 -22.92
N LEU A 130 -5.58 11.32 -21.96
CA LEU A 130 -5.62 12.07 -20.69
C LEU A 130 -4.42 11.76 -19.77
N ARG A 131 -3.88 10.53 -19.81
CA ARG A 131 -2.61 10.16 -19.14
C ARG A 131 -1.41 10.91 -19.70
N GLY A 132 -1.49 11.42 -20.93
CA GLY A 132 -0.47 12.29 -21.52
C GLY A 132 -0.43 13.70 -20.91
N MET A 133 -1.44 14.10 -20.14
CA MET A 133 -1.57 15.45 -19.58
C MET A 133 -1.56 15.49 -18.04
N THR A 134 -1.52 14.34 -17.36
CA THR A 134 -1.53 14.32 -15.89
C THR A 134 -0.14 14.68 -15.34
N VAL A 135 -0.05 15.82 -14.69
CA VAL A 135 1.15 16.25 -13.98
C VAL A 135 1.25 15.47 -12.68
N ARG A 136 2.42 14.87 -12.41
CA ARG A 136 2.65 14.19 -11.12
C ARG A 136 3.65 14.97 -10.26
N VAL A 137 3.22 15.28 -9.04
CA VAL A 137 4.04 15.91 -8.00
C VAL A 137 4.11 15.01 -6.77
N GLY A 138 5.19 15.11 -6.01
CA GLY A 138 5.39 14.28 -4.82
C GLY A 138 5.85 15.08 -3.61
N VAL A 139 5.46 14.61 -2.43
CA VAL A 139 5.81 15.20 -1.14
C VAL A 139 6.41 14.12 -0.26
N SER A 140 7.42 14.50 0.51
CA SER A 140 7.96 13.67 1.58
C SER A 140 8.25 14.48 2.82
N PHE A 141 8.18 13.81 3.97
CA PHE A 141 8.49 14.38 5.28
C PHE A 141 9.60 13.58 5.95
N ASP A 142 10.46 14.23 6.73
CA ASP A 142 11.11 13.54 7.85
C ASP A 142 10.08 13.15 8.91
N LEU A 143 10.47 12.27 9.83
CA LEU A 143 9.60 11.75 10.89
C LEU A 143 9.82 12.49 12.21
N LEU A 144 10.92 12.20 12.91
CA LEU A 144 11.24 12.79 14.21
C LEU A 144 11.66 14.24 14.03
N GLY A 145 11.08 15.14 14.83
CA GLY A 145 11.34 16.59 14.69
C GLY A 145 10.58 17.23 13.53
N THR A 146 9.83 16.48 12.73
CA THR A 146 9.01 17.02 11.65
C THR A 146 7.55 16.66 11.81
N LEU A 147 7.19 15.37 11.85
CA LEU A 147 5.81 14.94 12.08
C LEU A 147 5.53 14.65 13.55
N VAL A 148 6.47 14.02 14.24
CA VAL A 148 6.31 13.57 15.62
C VAL A 148 7.53 13.89 16.45
N GLU A 149 7.35 13.92 17.76
CA GLU A 149 8.42 14.07 18.74
C GLU A 149 8.31 13.02 19.84
N VAL A 150 9.42 12.72 20.51
CA VAL A 150 9.39 11.97 21.76
C VAL A 150 8.85 12.91 22.82
N TYR A 151 7.67 12.61 23.36
CA TYR A 151 6.92 13.55 24.20
C TYR A 151 6.85 13.07 25.65
N PRO A 152 7.11 13.93 26.66
CA PRO A 152 7.64 15.29 26.54
C PRO A 152 9.12 15.36 26.15
N SER A 153 9.89 14.31 26.43
CA SER A 153 11.32 14.21 26.08
C SER A 153 11.81 12.77 26.24
N SER A 154 13.01 12.46 25.71
CA SER A 154 13.62 11.13 25.88
C SER A 154 13.94 10.80 27.34
N GLY A 155 14.45 11.78 28.10
CA GLY A 155 14.73 11.66 29.52
C GLY A 155 13.46 11.41 30.34
N HIS A 156 12.34 12.04 29.97
CA HIS A 156 11.06 11.73 30.63
C HIS A 156 10.65 10.28 30.37
N GLN A 157 10.80 9.81 29.13
CA GLN A 157 10.43 8.46 28.75
C GLN A 157 11.30 7.41 29.46
N TYR A 158 12.61 7.62 29.53
CA TYR A 158 13.50 6.76 30.32
C TYR A 158 13.21 6.82 31.83
N ALA A 159 12.80 7.98 32.35
CA ALA A 159 12.39 8.10 33.74
C ALA A 159 11.13 7.27 34.05
N VAL A 160 10.18 7.19 33.11
CA VAL A 160 9.01 6.30 33.23
C VAL A 160 9.45 4.84 33.27
N ASP A 161 10.35 4.44 32.37
CA ASP A 161 10.82 3.05 32.29
C ASP A 161 11.58 2.61 33.53
N ILE A 162 12.54 3.42 34.00
CA ILE A 162 13.31 3.06 35.18
C ILE A 162 12.43 3.08 36.45
N ARG A 163 11.40 3.93 36.53
CA ARG A 163 10.40 3.88 37.62
C ARG A 163 9.62 2.57 37.61
N ARG A 164 9.18 2.11 36.43
CA ARG A 164 8.50 0.81 36.29
C ARG A 164 9.40 -0.33 36.75
N PHE A 165 10.68 -0.30 36.35
CA PHE A 165 11.68 -1.27 36.79
C PHE A 165 11.87 -1.25 38.32
N LEU A 166 12.11 -0.08 38.90
CA LEU A 166 12.36 0.09 40.34
C LEU A 166 11.13 -0.25 41.19
N SER A 167 9.91 -0.01 40.70
CA SER A 167 8.68 -0.42 41.36
C SER A 167 8.58 -1.94 41.49
N LYS A 168 8.99 -2.71 40.47
CA LYS A 168 9.10 -4.19 40.55
C LYS A 168 10.11 -4.63 41.62
N LYS A 169 11.04 -3.75 42.02
CA LYS A 169 12.03 -3.96 43.08
C LYS A 169 11.59 -3.45 44.46
N GLY A 170 10.34 -3.00 44.59
CA GLY A 170 9.80 -2.47 45.85
C GLY A 170 10.28 -1.05 46.18
N VAL A 171 10.78 -0.29 45.19
CA VAL A 171 11.07 1.13 45.35
C VAL A 171 9.95 1.93 44.71
N GLU A 172 9.09 2.50 45.55
CA GLU A 172 8.01 3.39 45.11
C GLU A 172 8.51 4.83 45.03
N PHE A 173 8.22 5.51 43.93
CA PHE A 173 8.51 6.94 43.70
C PHE A 173 9.99 7.37 43.87
N PRO A 174 10.95 6.74 43.15
CA PRO A 174 12.34 7.18 43.21
C PRO A 174 12.49 8.63 42.70
N PRO A 175 13.27 9.48 43.39
CA PRO A 175 13.55 10.84 42.93
C PRO A 175 14.42 10.75 41.67
N ILE A 176 13.88 11.14 40.53
CA ILE A 176 14.59 11.12 39.24
C ILE A 176 14.53 12.53 38.66
N ASP A 177 15.70 13.09 38.40
CA ASP A 177 15.88 14.35 37.72
C ASP A 177 15.76 14.13 36.20
N VAL A 178 14.59 14.49 35.65
CA VAL A 178 14.27 14.29 34.24
C VAL A 178 15.14 15.15 33.32
N GLU A 179 15.49 16.36 33.75
CA GLU A 179 16.30 17.28 32.93
C GLU A 179 17.70 16.72 32.76
N LYS A 180 18.32 16.28 33.86
CA LYS A 180 19.65 15.68 33.77
C LYS A 180 19.65 14.32 33.08
N MET A 181 18.55 13.56 33.15
CA MET A 181 18.38 12.34 32.35
C MET A 181 18.30 12.62 30.84
N GLU A 182 17.64 13.72 30.45
CA GLU A 182 17.61 14.18 29.04
C GLU A 182 19.01 14.61 28.57
N GLU A 183 19.75 15.34 29.40
CA GLU A 183 21.14 15.72 29.12
C GLU A 183 22.05 14.49 28.95
N ALA A 184 21.93 13.52 29.86
CA ALA A 184 22.66 12.26 29.80
C ALA A 184 22.30 11.47 28.54
N SER A 185 21.00 11.34 28.23
CA SER A 185 20.54 10.65 27.02
C SER A 185 21.11 11.27 25.75
N THR A 186 21.02 12.60 25.63
CA THR A 186 21.54 13.33 24.48
C THR A 186 23.05 13.14 24.34
N LYS A 187 23.79 13.17 25.45
CA LYS A 187 25.24 12.95 25.46
C LYS A 187 25.59 11.52 25.03
N CYS A 188 24.99 10.52 25.66
CA CYS A 188 25.25 9.10 25.37
C CYS A 188 24.89 8.75 23.93
N LEU A 189 23.76 9.24 23.42
CA LEU A 189 23.39 9.06 22.01
C LEU A 189 24.47 9.60 21.06
N LYS A 190 25.01 10.79 21.32
CA LYS A 190 26.06 11.39 20.48
C LYS A 190 27.36 10.58 20.52
N GLU A 191 27.76 10.13 21.71
CA GLU A 191 28.98 9.34 21.91
C GLU A 191 28.91 7.96 21.25
N GLU A 192 27.80 7.23 21.46
CA GLU A 192 27.57 5.94 20.81
C GLU A 192 27.47 6.10 19.28
N LEU A 193 26.77 7.13 18.79
CA LEU A 193 26.68 7.39 17.36
C LEU A 193 28.04 7.72 16.74
N GLN A 194 28.89 8.49 17.44
CA GLN A 194 30.25 8.77 16.98
C GLN A 194 31.09 7.48 16.90
N ARG A 195 30.97 6.60 17.90
CA ARG A 195 31.68 5.31 17.93
C ARG A 195 31.26 4.43 16.75
N ASP A 196 29.96 4.27 16.54
CA ASP A 196 29.44 3.43 15.45
C ASP A 196 29.82 4.00 14.08
N ARG A 197 29.79 5.32 13.91
CA ARG A 197 30.25 5.97 12.67
C ARG A 197 31.73 5.71 12.38
N ALA A 198 32.58 5.77 13.40
CA ALA A 198 34.00 5.48 13.23
C ALA A 198 34.22 4.00 12.83
N MET A 199 33.46 3.06 13.41
CA MET A 199 33.51 1.66 13.02
C MET A 199 33.02 1.44 11.58
N TRP A 200 31.93 2.10 11.19
CA TRP A 200 31.37 2.05 9.83
C TRP A 200 32.38 2.48 8.77
N GLU A 201 33.09 3.59 9.02
CA GLU A 201 34.15 4.09 8.14
C GLU A 201 35.36 3.16 8.12
N ALA A 202 35.79 2.64 9.28
CA ALA A 202 36.91 1.70 9.38
C ALA A 202 36.65 0.40 8.61
N GLN A 203 35.40 -0.06 8.59
CA GLN A 203 34.95 -1.24 7.82
C GLN A 203 34.70 -0.94 6.33
N LYS A 204 34.91 0.31 5.88
CA LYS A 204 34.68 0.77 4.50
C LYS A 204 33.25 0.56 4.00
N LEU A 205 32.27 0.66 4.90
CA LEU A 205 30.85 0.48 4.57
C LEU A 205 30.21 1.76 3.97
N GLY A 206 30.87 2.91 4.10
CA GLY A 206 30.44 4.18 3.52
C GLY A 206 30.89 5.37 4.36
N ALA A 207 30.33 6.56 4.09
CA ALA A 207 30.58 7.74 4.90
C ALA A 207 29.83 7.66 6.24
N GLY A 208 30.48 7.94 7.36
CA GLY A 208 29.87 7.83 8.69
C GLY A 208 28.64 8.73 8.86
N LYS A 209 28.62 9.91 8.22
CA LYS A 209 27.45 10.80 8.25
C LYS A 209 26.20 10.21 7.58
N GLU A 210 26.37 9.22 6.70
CA GLU A 210 25.29 8.53 5.99
C GLU A 210 25.02 7.13 6.57
N MET A 211 25.66 6.78 7.68
CA MET A 211 25.42 5.51 8.38
C MET A 211 23.98 5.47 8.93
N PRO A 212 23.22 4.39 8.67
CA PRO A 212 21.96 4.14 9.37
C PRO A 212 22.15 4.05 10.88
N ILE A 213 21.32 4.74 11.66
CA ILE A 213 21.44 4.74 13.13
C ILE A 213 21.15 3.31 13.63
N GLY A 214 22.11 2.74 14.37
CA GLY A 214 22.04 1.34 14.81
C GLY A 214 22.35 0.29 13.74
N GLY A 215 22.79 0.68 12.54
CA GLY A 215 23.19 -0.26 11.49
C GLY A 215 22.04 -0.82 10.65
N LEU A 216 22.27 -1.97 10.02
CA LEU A 216 21.42 -2.52 8.96
C LEU A 216 20.49 -3.66 9.39
N THR A 217 20.64 -4.15 10.64
CA THR A 217 19.93 -5.34 11.11
C THR A 217 19.15 -5.03 12.38
N LYS A 218 18.10 -5.80 12.64
CA LYS A 218 17.34 -5.66 13.90
C LYS A 218 18.22 -5.85 15.14
N ALA A 219 19.15 -6.80 15.08
CA ALA A 219 20.10 -7.08 16.15
C ALA A 219 21.05 -5.89 16.37
N SER A 220 21.66 -5.35 15.32
CA SER A 220 22.54 -4.18 15.46
C SER A 220 21.80 -2.94 15.98
N VAL A 221 20.55 -2.75 15.55
CA VAL A 221 19.70 -1.63 16.03
C VAL A 221 19.40 -1.81 17.52
N PHE A 222 19.03 -3.02 17.93
CA PHE A 222 18.83 -3.33 19.34
C PHE A 222 20.12 -3.10 20.15
N ASP A 223 21.25 -3.63 19.70
CA ASP A 223 22.54 -3.47 20.38
C ASP A 223 22.91 -2.00 20.56
N PHE A 224 22.72 -1.18 19.52
CA PHE A 224 22.99 0.26 19.58
C PHE A 224 22.11 0.96 20.62
N TRP A 225 20.79 0.79 20.53
CA TRP A 225 19.87 1.46 21.45
C TRP A 225 19.97 0.92 22.88
N GLY A 226 20.26 -0.37 23.05
CA GLY A 226 20.57 -0.96 24.35
C GLY A 226 21.80 -0.32 24.98
N ARG A 227 22.88 -0.10 24.22
CA ARG A 227 24.07 0.64 24.70
C ARG A 227 23.74 2.08 25.07
N VAL A 228 22.93 2.78 24.28
CA VAL A 228 22.53 4.16 24.57
C VAL A 228 21.74 4.23 25.88
N VAL A 229 20.75 3.36 26.08
CA VAL A 229 19.94 3.31 27.30
C VAL A 229 20.80 2.90 28.50
N ASP A 230 21.60 1.85 28.36
CA ASP A 230 22.50 1.40 29.43
C ASP A 230 23.48 2.52 29.82
N ALA A 231 24.12 3.19 28.86
CA ALA A 231 25.05 4.30 29.11
C ALA A 231 24.35 5.50 29.77
N THR A 232 23.13 5.83 29.33
CA THR A 232 22.33 6.91 29.94
C THR A 232 22.10 6.63 31.42
N LEU A 233 21.72 5.39 31.76
CA LEU A 233 21.45 4.98 33.13
C LEU A 233 22.73 4.65 33.93
N ALA A 234 23.84 4.44 33.25
CA ALA A 234 25.16 4.15 33.81
C ALA A 234 25.93 5.38 34.23
N SER A 235 25.75 6.50 33.52
CA SER A 235 26.50 7.73 33.72
C SER A 235 26.46 8.09 35.20
N ASP A 236 27.59 7.87 35.87
CA ASP A 236 27.77 7.76 37.33
C ASP A 236 26.70 8.56 38.08
N GLY A 237 25.85 7.87 38.88
CA GLY A 237 24.53 8.31 39.37
C GLY A 237 24.35 9.76 39.86
N ASP A 238 25.44 10.48 40.12
CA ASP A 238 25.54 11.93 40.25
C ASP A 238 24.77 12.72 39.16
N SER A 239 24.57 12.12 37.98
CA SER A 239 23.90 12.80 36.88
C SER A 239 22.39 12.88 37.05
N TYR A 240 21.61 11.83 37.33
CA TYR A 240 20.13 11.94 37.36
C TYR A 240 19.45 11.42 38.63
N ASN A 241 20.19 10.73 39.52
CA ASN A 241 19.64 10.22 40.77
C ASN A 241 20.72 10.05 41.85
N ASN A 242 20.63 10.87 42.90
CA ASN A 242 21.58 10.86 44.02
C ASN A 242 21.21 9.84 45.12
N ASP A 243 20.18 9.01 44.92
CA ASP A 243 19.77 7.99 45.89
C ASP A 243 20.64 6.71 45.75
N GLU A 244 21.56 6.53 46.70
CA GLU A 244 22.47 5.38 46.72
C GLU A 244 21.74 4.02 46.76
N LYS A 245 20.54 3.95 47.37
CA LYS A 245 19.74 2.72 47.38
C LYS A 245 19.26 2.38 45.97
N VAL A 246 18.78 3.39 45.22
CA VAL A 246 18.38 3.21 43.83
C VAL A 246 19.57 2.80 42.97
N MET A 247 20.70 3.49 43.12
CA MET A 247 21.91 3.19 42.36
C MET A 247 22.46 1.79 42.67
N ALA A 248 22.40 1.32 43.92
CA ALA A 248 22.80 -0.03 44.28
C ALA A 248 21.93 -1.09 43.59
N ILE A 249 20.60 -0.89 43.53
CA ILE A 249 19.67 -1.79 42.83
C ILE A 249 20.01 -1.85 41.33
N ILE A 250 20.24 -0.70 40.70
CA ILE A 250 20.62 -0.64 39.28
C ILE A 250 21.95 -1.36 39.03
N ARG A 251 22.99 -1.07 39.84
CA ARG A 251 24.30 -1.74 39.72
C ARG A 251 24.20 -3.25 39.90
N GLN A 252 23.36 -3.71 40.82
CA GLN A 252 23.12 -5.15 41.01
C GLN A 252 22.43 -5.76 39.78
N ALA A 253 21.35 -5.12 39.30
CA ALA A 253 20.57 -5.62 38.18
C ALA A 253 21.41 -5.74 36.90
N ARG A 254 22.29 -4.78 36.63
CA ARG A 254 23.16 -4.74 35.42
C ARG A 254 24.02 -5.98 35.20
N ASN A 255 24.26 -6.75 36.24
CA ASN A 255 25.03 -8.00 36.17
C ASN A 255 24.13 -9.25 36.08
N THR A 256 22.85 -9.08 35.75
CA THR A 256 21.85 -10.15 35.69
C THR A 256 21.09 -10.12 34.36
N PRO A 257 20.49 -11.25 33.93
CA PRO A 257 19.66 -11.28 32.71
C PRO A 257 18.49 -10.30 32.73
N GLU A 258 17.98 -9.97 33.91
CA GLU A 258 16.87 -9.04 34.09
C GLU A 258 17.18 -7.63 33.55
N TRP A 259 18.44 -7.20 33.57
CA TRP A 259 18.79 -5.91 32.98
C TRP A 259 18.70 -5.93 31.46
N THR A 260 19.12 -7.04 30.83
CA THR A 260 18.93 -7.22 29.40
C THR A 260 17.46 -7.21 29.02
N GLU A 261 16.61 -7.91 29.79
CA GLU A 261 15.15 -7.88 29.61
C GLU A 261 14.59 -6.46 29.77
N PHE A 262 15.08 -5.69 30.75
CA PHE A 262 14.71 -4.29 30.91
C PHE A 262 15.11 -3.45 29.69
N LEU A 263 16.33 -3.59 29.17
CA LEU A 263 16.77 -2.87 27.97
C LEU A 263 15.92 -3.25 26.74
N GLU A 264 15.57 -4.53 26.59
CA GLU A 264 14.63 -5.02 25.59
C GLU A 264 13.26 -4.34 25.70
N ASP A 265 12.68 -4.32 26.90
CA ASP A 265 11.40 -3.65 27.17
C ASP A 265 11.44 -2.17 26.76
N VAL A 266 12.50 -1.44 27.14
CA VAL A 266 12.66 -0.01 26.77
C VAL A 266 12.75 0.15 25.26
N VAL A 267 13.64 -0.61 24.60
CA VAL A 267 13.85 -0.49 23.15
C VAL A 267 12.59 -0.85 22.35
N GLN A 268 11.84 -1.85 22.80
CA GLN A 268 10.56 -2.25 22.20
C GLN A 268 9.45 -1.22 22.44
N ARG A 269 9.41 -0.57 23.60
CA ARG A 269 8.41 0.47 23.88
C ARG A 269 8.53 1.66 22.92
N PHE A 270 9.74 2.01 22.51
CA PHE A 270 10.01 3.01 21.45
C PHE A 270 9.60 2.56 20.04
N ALA A 271 9.17 1.30 19.84
CA ALA A 271 8.52 0.85 18.62
C ALA A 271 6.99 1.03 18.65
N THR A 272 6.43 1.61 19.73
CA THR A 272 5.00 1.82 19.91
C THR A 272 4.66 3.32 19.88
N PRO A 273 3.39 3.71 19.70
CA PRO A 273 2.94 5.10 19.82
C PRO A 273 3.09 5.73 21.22
N GLU A 274 3.28 4.96 22.29
CA GLU A 274 3.24 5.45 23.68
C GLU A 274 4.23 6.60 23.96
N PRO A 275 5.50 6.54 23.52
CA PRO A 275 6.48 7.59 23.82
C PRO A 275 6.37 8.84 22.95
N TYR A 276 5.43 8.88 21.99
CA TYR A 276 5.42 9.87 20.93
C TYR A 276 4.17 10.76 20.94
N GLY A 277 4.39 12.03 20.59
CA GLY A 277 3.35 13.02 20.33
C GLY A 277 3.42 13.52 18.89
N TRP A 278 2.27 13.89 18.32
CA TRP A 278 2.24 14.66 17.07
C TRP A 278 2.73 16.07 17.32
N LEU A 279 3.56 16.58 16.41
CA LEU A 279 3.87 18.01 16.41
C LEU A 279 2.61 18.82 16.04
N PRO A 280 2.44 20.04 16.58
CA PRO A 280 1.19 20.80 16.48
C PRO A 280 0.60 20.93 15.07
N GLU A 281 1.44 21.13 14.07
CA GLU A 281 1.02 21.36 12.67
C GLU A 281 1.01 20.07 11.83
N ALA A 282 1.53 18.96 12.36
CA ALA A 282 1.72 17.74 11.58
C ALA A 282 0.40 17.14 11.07
N LEU A 283 -0.52 16.80 11.99
CA LEU A 283 -1.84 16.26 11.60
C LEU A 283 -2.68 17.25 10.77
N PRO A 284 -2.79 18.54 11.16
CA PRO A 284 -3.46 19.54 10.33
C PRO A 284 -2.93 19.58 8.89
N THR A 285 -1.60 19.61 8.72
CA THR A 285 -0.97 19.65 7.40
C THR A 285 -1.18 18.37 6.59
N LEU A 286 -1.10 17.19 7.20
CA LEU A 286 -1.37 15.92 6.51
C LEU A 286 -2.84 15.84 6.03
N LYS A 287 -3.79 16.30 6.85
CA LYS A 287 -5.21 16.35 6.49
C LYS A 287 -5.48 17.35 5.37
N ALA A 288 -4.91 18.55 5.46
CA ALA A 288 -5.03 19.57 4.42
C ALA A 288 -4.38 19.12 3.10
N LEU A 289 -3.22 18.45 3.16
CA LEU A 289 -2.59 17.86 1.98
C LEU A 289 -3.47 16.78 1.36
N LYS A 290 -4.08 15.88 2.15
CA LYS A 290 -5.04 14.90 1.63
C LYS A 290 -6.18 15.57 0.86
N GLN A 291 -6.83 16.57 1.45
CA GLN A 291 -7.90 17.31 0.80
C GLN A 291 -7.42 17.97 -0.49
N TRP A 292 -6.24 18.61 -0.46
CA TRP A 292 -5.66 19.22 -1.65
C TRP A 292 -5.46 18.17 -2.76
N ARG A 293 -4.85 17.02 -2.47
CA ARG A 293 -4.64 15.94 -3.46
C ARG A 293 -5.95 15.49 -4.12
N GLU A 294 -7.01 15.35 -3.34
CA GLU A 294 -8.34 14.99 -3.84
C GLU A 294 -8.95 16.08 -4.73
N THR A 295 -8.77 17.36 -4.38
CA THR A 295 -9.25 18.50 -5.20
C THR A 295 -8.44 18.70 -6.49
N GLN A 296 -7.17 18.32 -6.49
CA GLN A 296 -6.26 18.51 -7.62
C GLN A 296 -6.36 17.40 -8.66
N LEU A 297 -6.80 16.19 -8.27
CA LEU A 297 -6.89 15.06 -9.18
C LEU A 297 -7.82 15.33 -10.38
N PRO A 298 -9.03 15.91 -10.23
CA PRO A 298 -9.88 16.31 -11.36
C PRO A 298 -9.25 17.37 -12.27
N LEU A 299 -8.27 18.13 -11.77
CA LEU A 299 -7.52 19.14 -12.51
C LEU A 299 -6.31 18.56 -13.24
N GLY A 300 -6.14 17.24 -13.25
CA GLY A 300 -5.03 16.56 -13.91
C GLY A 300 -3.71 16.64 -13.13
N VAL A 301 -3.75 16.95 -11.83
CA VAL A 301 -2.57 16.90 -10.96
C VAL A 301 -2.68 15.70 -10.03
N ALA A 302 -1.83 14.71 -10.25
CA ALA A 302 -1.73 13.52 -9.40
C ALA A 302 -0.67 13.71 -8.31
N CYS A 303 -1.02 13.36 -7.08
CA CYS A 303 -0.11 13.37 -5.95
C CYS A 303 -0.49 12.24 -4.99
N ASP A 304 0.44 11.33 -4.74
CA ASP A 304 0.26 10.19 -3.84
C ASP A 304 0.29 10.63 -2.37
N PRO A 305 -0.16 9.79 -1.41
CA PRO A 305 0.08 10.05 0.01
C PRO A 305 1.57 10.29 0.26
N PRO A 306 1.94 11.28 1.10
CA PRO A 306 3.32 11.70 1.24
C PRO A 306 4.18 10.58 1.81
N THR A 307 5.39 10.41 1.27
CA THR A 307 6.34 9.40 1.77
C THR A 307 7.04 9.92 3.02
N VAL A 308 7.19 9.10 4.06
CA VAL A 308 8.05 9.44 5.20
C VAL A 308 9.46 8.92 4.91
N ILE A 309 10.48 9.76 5.04
CA ILE A 309 11.89 9.42 4.81
C ILE A 309 12.69 9.84 6.04
N THR A 310 13.16 8.86 6.81
CA THR A 310 13.78 9.11 8.11
C THR A 310 15.14 8.46 8.28
N ASN A 311 16.01 9.13 9.06
CA ASN A 311 17.28 8.56 9.52
C ASN A 311 17.12 7.58 10.68
N ALA A 312 15.92 7.49 11.24
CA ALA A 312 15.59 6.49 12.24
C ALA A 312 15.53 5.08 11.65
N ASP A 313 15.45 4.11 12.55
CA ASP A 313 15.41 2.68 12.24
C ASP A 313 13.98 2.14 12.04
N TYR A 314 13.87 0.87 11.61
CA TYR A 314 12.62 0.20 11.30
C TYR A 314 11.54 0.27 12.39
N ARG A 315 11.89 0.46 13.67
CA ARG A 315 10.91 0.48 14.77
C ARG A 315 9.87 1.57 14.58
N LEU A 316 10.25 2.66 13.92
CA LEU A 316 9.34 3.79 13.71
C LEU A 316 8.30 3.55 12.62
N VAL A 317 8.45 2.51 11.79
CA VAL A 317 7.51 2.19 10.71
C VAL A 317 6.15 1.79 11.27
N ASP A 318 6.13 0.84 12.21
CA ASP A 318 4.88 0.37 12.80
C ASP A 318 4.31 1.42 13.76
N MET A 319 5.19 2.10 14.52
CA MET A 319 4.81 3.21 15.40
C MET A 319 4.00 4.28 14.66
N ILE A 320 4.50 4.83 13.55
CA ILE A 320 3.82 5.93 12.87
C ILE A 320 2.52 5.48 12.19
N ARG A 321 2.46 4.23 11.72
CA ARG A 321 1.24 3.65 11.15
C ARG A 321 0.15 3.53 12.20
N GLU A 322 0.49 3.05 13.39
CA GLU A 322 -0.48 2.98 14.50
C GLU A 322 -0.90 4.37 15.00
N MET A 323 0.01 5.35 15.03
CA MET A 323 -0.36 6.75 15.33
C MET A 323 -1.35 7.31 14.30
N VAL A 324 -1.11 7.09 13.00
CA VAL A 324 -2.03 7.53 11.94
C VAL A 324 -3.39 6.83 12.04
N LYS A 325 -3.41 5.53 12.34
CA LYS A 325 -4.64 4.77 12.54
C LYS A 325 -5.44 5.24 13.75
N ARG A 326 -4.76 5.62 14.84
CA ARG A 326 -5.38 6.10 16.08
C ARG A 326 -6.00 7.50 15.91
N ASP A 327 -5.27 8.41 15.28
CA ASP A 327 -5.56 9.85 15.32
C ASP A 327 -6.03 10.44 13.97
N GLY A 328 -6.03 9.61 12.93
CA GLY A 328 -6.15 10.03 11.54
C GLY A 328 -7.25 9.33 10.75
N GLU A 329 -7.23 9.61 9.45
CA GLU A 329 -8.05 8.97 8.44
C GLU A 329 -7.19 8.08 7.56
N ASP A 330 -7.81 7.22 6.75
CA ASP A 330 -7.10 6.45 5.75
C ASP A 330 -6.28 7.36 4.81
N ALA A 331 -5.10 6.85 4.42
CA ALA A 331 -4.20 7.43 3.43
C ALA A 331 -3.62 8.83 3.75
N LEU A 332 -3.43 9.17 5.03
CA LEU A 332 -2.69 10.40 5.42
C LEU A 332 -1.19 10.33 5.11
N ILE A 333 -0.58 9.15 5.21
CA ILE A 333 0.82 8.92 4.86
C ILE A 333 0.94 7.75 3.89
N GLY A 334 1.95 7.81 3.04
CA GLY A 334 2.34 6.75 2.11
C GLY A 334 3.37 5.81 2.73
N PRO A 335 4.30 5.29 1.92
CA PRO A 335 5.39 4.45 2.42
C PRO A 335 6.24 5.18 3.47
N VAL A 336 6.80 4.41 4.39
CA VAL A 336 7.82 4.87 5.35
C VAL A 336 9.14 4.21 4.97
N LEU A 337 10.14 5.03 4.66
CA LEU A 337 11.47 4.61 4.25
C LEU A 337 12.46 4.99 5.36
N THR A 338 13.09 3.99 5.96
CA THR A 338 14.04 4.15 7.05
C THR A 338 15.47 3.96 6.55
N ALA A 339 16.45 4.56 7.24
CA ALA A 339 17.84 4.48 6.78
C ALA A 339 18.38 3.05 6.75
N ASP A 340 17.98 2.20 7.69
CA ASP A 340 18.40 0.80 7.77
C ASP A 340 17.84 -0.04 6.61
N THR A 341 16.62 0.27 6.14
CA THR A 341 16.02 -0.41 4.99
C THR A 341 16.54 0.09 3.65
N ILE A 342 16.88 1.39 3.55
CA ILE A 342 17.53 1.97 2.37
C ILE A 342 19.01 1.55 2.30
N GLY A 343 19.63 1.29 3.44
CA GLY A 343 21.05 1.00 3.62
C GLY A 343 21.93 2.25 3.79
N VAL A 344 21.34 3.44 3.74
CA VAL A 344 22.01 4.73 4.01
C VAL A 344 21.01 5.73 4.59
N GLY A 345 21.51 6.64 5.42
CA GLY A 345 20.77 7.79 5.93
C GLY A 345 21.05 9.07 5.14
N LYS A 346 20.15 10.04 5.28
CA LYS A 346 20.38 11.45 4.95
C LYS A 346 21.66 11.92 5.67
N PRO A 347 22.58 12.65 5.01
CA PRO A 347 22.39 13.49 3.84
C PRO A 347 22.57 12.79 2.47
N SER A 348 22.57 11.46 2.41
CA SER A 348 22.52 10.74 1.14
C SER A 348 21.20 11.05 0.39
N PRO A 349 21.20 11.32 -0.93
CA PRO A 349 19.98 11.59 -1.70
C PRO A 349 19.15 10.31 -1.98
N ARG A 350 19.72 9.13 -1.74
CA ARG A 350 19.17 7.83 -2.16
C ARG A 350 17.74 7.58 -1.67
N GLY A 351 17.41 7.99 -0.45
CA GLY A 351 16.05 7.85 0.09
C GLY A 351 15.01 8.66 -0.69
N LEU A 352 15.36 9.90 -1.07
CA LEU A 352 14.50 10.79 -1.86
C LEU A 352 14.35 10.31 -3.30
N GLU A 353 15.43 9.86 -3.92
CA GLU A 353 15.41 9.28 -5.27
C GLU A 353 14.53 8.02 -5.33
N LEU A 354 14.63 7.17 -4.30
CA LEU A 354 13.80 5.96 -4.18
C LEU A 354 12.33 6.33 -4.01
N ALA A 355 11.99 7.26 -3.11
CA ALA A 355 10.63 7.71 -2.91
C ALA A 355 10.02 8.28 -4.19
N ARG A 356 10.76 9.18 -4.86
CA ARG A 356 10.36 9.80 -6.14
C ARG A 356 10.10 8.76 -7.22
N THR A 357 10.99 7.78 -7.35
CA THR A 357 10.87 6.70 -8.34
C THR A 357 9.65 5.82 -8.06
N LYS A 358 9.42 5.44 -6.78
CA LYS A 358 8.26 4.64 -6.37
C LYS A 358 6.93 5.35 -6.61
N SER A 359 6.90 6.67 -6.48
CA SER A 359 5.73 7.49 -6.81
C SER A 359 5.61 7.82 -8.30
N GLY A 360 6.52 7.37 -9.17
CA GLY A 360 6.44 7.66 -10.61
C GLY A 360 6.53 9.15 -10.95
N VAL A 361 7.16 9.95 -10.10
CA VAL A 361 7.45 11.37 -10.36
C VAL A 361 8.73 11.47 -11.19
N THR A 362 8.62 11.92 -12.44
CA THR A 362 9.75 11.84 -13.39
C THR A 362 10.80 12.92 -13.18
N SER A 363 10.41 14.11 -12.72
CA SER A 363 11.29 15.26 -12.48
C SER A 363 11.55 15.46 -10.99
N ALA A 364 12.82 15.59 -10.60
CA ALA A 364 13.19 15.93 -9.22
C ALA A 364 12.63 17.29 -8.78
N ARG A 365 12.46 18.23 -9.73
CA ARG A 365 11.86 19.55 -9.48
C ARG A 365 10.37 19.47 -9.13
N HIS A 366 9.72 18.32 -9.34
CA HIS A 366 8.32 18.10 -8.94
C HIS A 366 8.20 17.41 -7.58
N TRP A 367 9.30 17.30 -6.84
CA TRP A 367 9.35 16.68 -5.52
C TRP A 367 9.69 17.71 -4.45
N ILE A 368 8.91 17.71 -3.37
CA ILE A 368 9.14 18.53 -2.18
C ILE A 368 9.52 17.62 -1.01
N HIS A 369 10.60 17.93 -0.33
CA HIS A 369 10.95 17.32 0.95
C HIS A 369 10.84 18.35 2.08
N MET A 370 10.20 17.96 3.17
CA MET A 370 10.08 18.76 4.38
C MET A 370 10.84 18.08 5.53
N GLY A 371 11.67 18.84 6.24
CA GLY A 371 12.49 18.33 7.34
C GLY A 371 13.00 19.44 8.24
N ASP A 372 13.44 19.11 9.45
CA ASP A 372 13.91 20.06 10.47
C ASP A 372 15.43 20.15 10.57
N THR A 373 16.18 19.30 9.85
CA THR A 373 17.63 19.24 9.98
C THR A 373 18.38 19.70 8.73
N THR A 374 19.66 20.06 8.93
CA THR A 374 20.58 20.30 7.81
C THR A 374 20.76 19.05 6.94
N ALA A 375 20.62 17.85 7.49
CA ALA A 375 20.78 16.62 6.71
C ALA A 375 19.66 16.48 5.66
N ASP A 376 18.44 16.90 5.99
CA ASP A 376 17.29 16.92 5.07
C ASP A 376 17.52 17.88 3.91
N ARG A 377 17.95 19.12 4.24
CA ARG A 377 18.29 20.14 3.25
C ARG A 377 19.34 19.62 2.27
N VAL A 378 20.45 19.08 2.78
CA VAL A 378 21.54 18.58 1.94
C VAL A 378 21.10 17.37 1.11
N ALA A 379 20.28 16.47 1.65
CA ALA A 379 19.74 15.35 0.88
C ALA A 379 18.86 15.84 -0.27
N ALA A 380 17.98 16.81 -0.03
CA ALA A 380 17.09 17.39 -1.03
C ALA A 380 17.87 18.13 -2.13
N GLU A 381 18.87 18.93 -1.76
CA GLU A 381 19.77 19.60 -2.70
C GLU A 381 20.50 18.61 -3.61
N ARG A 382 21.06 17.54 -3.03
CA ARG A 382 21.76 16.48 -3.77
C ARG A 382 20.83 15.69 -4.68
N ALA A 383 19.57 15.51 -4.28
CA ALA A 383 18.55 14.85 -5.10
C ALA A 383 17.97 15.77 -6.19
N GLY A 384 18.27 17.07 -6.17
CA GLY A 384 17.70 18.05 -7.10
C GLY A 384 16.23 18.38 -6.82
N CYS A 385 15.77 18.14 -5.60
CA CYS A 385 14.39 18.36 -5.16
C CYS A 385 14.23 19.71 -4.43
N HIS A 386 13.00 20.15 -4.22
CA HIS A 386 12.72 21.30 -3.35
C HIS A 386 12.81 20.90 -1.87
N PHE A 387 13.32 21.80 -1.04
CA PHE A 387 13.36 21.66 0.41
C PHE A 387 12.54 22.76 1.08
N LEU A 388 11.71 22.38 2.04
CA LEU A 388 11.07 23.30 2.98
C LEU A 388 11.51 22.94 4.39
N SER A 389 12.00 23.93 5.13
CA SER A 389 12.43 23.73 6.51
C SER A 389 11.23 23.70 7.44
N CYS A 390 11.21 22.76 8.38
CA CYS A 390 10.24 22.71 9.46
C CYS A 390 10.87 23.18 10.78
N SER A 391 10.03 23.65 11.70
CA SER A 391 10.44 23.85 13.09
C SER A 391 10.21 22.56 13.86
N SER A 392 11.23 22.09 14.59
CA SER A 392 11.11 20.90 15.44
C SER A 392 10.13 21.00 16.61
N LYS A 393 9.59 22.20 16.87
CA LYS A 393 8.56 22.43 17.89
C LYS A 393 7.15 22.58 17.33
N ARG A 394 7.02 22.82 16.01
CA ARG A 394 5.74 23.06 15.35
C ARG A 394 5.39 21.99 14.34
N GLY A 395 6.38 21.45 13.63
CA GLY A 395 6.18 20.56 12.48
C GLY A 395 5.96 21.33 11.17
N PRO A 396 5.43 20.67 10.12
CA PRO A 396 5.24 21.28 8.81
C PRO A 396 4.01 22.19 8.80
N VAL A 397 4.16 23.40 8.24
CA VAL A 397 3.06 24.35 8.11
C VAL A 397 2.40 24.20 6.74
N TRP A 398 1.07 23.97 6.73
CA TRP A 398 0.32 23.71 5.49
C TRP A 398 0.47 24.82 4.46
N GLU A 399 0.39 26.08 4.89
CA GLU A 399 0.41 27.22 3.96
C GLU A 399 1.72 27.31 3.16
N GLU A 400 2.85 27.00 3.79
CA GLU A 400 4.16 26.98 3.14
C GLU A 400 4.26 25.85 2.11
N LEU A 401 3.75 24.66 2.47
CA LEU A 401 3.69 23.52 1.56
C LEU A 401 2.75 23.80 0.38
N ARG A 402 1.56 24.33 0.64
CA ARG A 402 0.56 24.67 -0.37
C ARG A 402 1.11 25.67 -1.39
N GLN A 403 1.73 26.75 -0.91
CA GLN A 403 2.35 27.75 -1.78
C GLN A 403 3.38 27.11 -2.71
N LYS A 404 4.21 26.20 -2.19
CA LYS A 404 5.22 25.52 -3.01
C LYS A 404 4.63 24.54 -4.01
N LEU A 405 3.59 23.80 -3.62
CA LEU A 405 2.85 22.92 -4.52
C LEU A 405 2.23 23.72 -5.68
N GLU A 406 1.60 24.86 -5.40
CA GLU A 406 1.00 25.74 -6.40
C GLU A 406 2.04 26.34 -7.34
N GLU A 407 3.20 26.77 -6.83
CA GLU A 407 4.34 27.23 -7.64
C GLU A 407 4.79 26.15 -8.64
N ILE A 408 4.99 24.92 -8.16
CA ILE A 408 5.42 23.80 -8.99
C ILE A 408 4.36 23.48 -10.05
N CYS A 409 3.09 23.35 -9.65
CA CYS A 409 2.01 23.02 -10.57
C CYS A 409 1.81 24.12 -11.64
N GLY A 410 1.85 25.40 -11.25
CA GLY A 410 1.74 26.52 -12.17
C GLY A 410 2.89 26.60 -13.18
N SER A 411 4.11 26.29 -12.76
CA SER A 411 5.27 26.23 -13.67
C SER A 411 5.12 25.17 -14.76
N ILE A 412 4.40 24.09 -14.48
CA ILE A 412 4.20 22.96 -15.40
C ILE A 412 3.10 23.29 -16.42
N SER A 413 2.01 23.91 -15.98
CA SER A 413 0.92 24.34 -16.87
C SER A 413 1.39 25.34 -17.94
N HIS A 414 2.32 26.23 -17.61
CA HIS A 414 2.90 27.16 -18.59
C HIS A 414 3.70 26.44 -19.69
N VAL A 415 4.48 25.42 -19.35
CA VAL A 415 5.27 24.65 -20.32
C VAL A 415 4.37 23.84 -21.27
N SER A 416 3.27 23.28 -20.76
CA SER A 416 2.30 22.53 -21.59
C SER A 416 1.48 23.41 -22.54
N SER A 417 1.40 24.73 -22.30
CA SER A 417 0.68 25.66 -23.18
C SER A 417 1.51 26.21 -24.35
N MET A 418 2.83 25.98 -24.34
CA MET A 418 3.78 26.47 -25.35
C MET A 418 4.20 25.39 -26.38
N ASN A 419 3.89 24.12 -26.13
CA ASN A 419 4.08 22.99 -27.04
C ASN A 419 2.74 22.57 -27.62
#